data_AF-A0A9E2G1U2-F1
#
_entry.id   AF-A0A9E2G1U2-F1
#
_cell.length_a   1.000
_cell.length_b   1.000
_cell.length_c   1.000
_cell.angle_alpha   90.00
_cell.angle_beta   90.00
_cell.angle_gamma   90.00
#
_symmetry.space_group_name_H-M   'P 1'
#
loop_
_entity.id
_entity.type
_entity.pdbx_description
1 polymer ?
#
loop_
_entity_poly.entity_id
_entity_poly.type
_entity_poly.pdbx_seq_one_letter_code
_entity_poly.pdbx_strand_id
1 'polypeptide(L)'
;MCKNLIALGILLALLGACSFDSSGLKKPAGPACGNGELDEGETCDDSGVEPGDGCSAVCTVEPGWICDELTLLCQPVCGDGMVVGTETCDDSGVEPGDGCDQDCSVENGWYCEDEPSSCWTICGDGIRAEDELCDDGNLTPADGCDIDCTVEEGFSCQGNEPSLCTAECGDNLVVGD
;
A
#
# COMPACT_ATOMS: atom_id res chain seq x y z
N MET A 1 33.68 -15.51 37.27
CA MET A 1 33.93 -16.41 36.12
C MET A 1 32.59 -16.75 35.49
N CYS A 2 32.08 -15.92 34.57
CA CYS A 2 31.04 -16.36 33.64
C CYS A 2 31.77 -16.97 32.44
N LYS A 3 31.92 -18.29 32.44
CA LYS A 3 32.38 -19.03 31.27
C LYS A 3 31.14 -19.47 30.49
N ASN A 4 31.09 -19.06 29.23
CA ASN A 4 30.38 -19.71 28.12
C ASN A 4 28.94 -20.13 28.37
N LEU A 5 27.99 -19.30 27.96
CA LEU A 5 26.69 -19.77 27.49
C LEU A 5 26.39 -19.09 26.14
N ILE A 6 27.01 -19.62 25.08
CA ILE A 6 26.50 -19.46 23.71
C ILE A 6 25.78 -20.77 23.42
N ALA A 7 24.46 -20.80 23.57
CA ALA A 7 23.57 -21.75 22.88
C ALA A 7 22.10 -21.47 23.22
N LEU A 8 21.36 -21.14 22.17
CA LEU A 8 19.90 -21.17 22.01
C LEU A 8 19.06 -20.24 22.90
N GLY A 9 18.22 -19.47 22.21
CA GLY A 9 17.33 -18.49 22.81
C GLY A 9 16.28 -19.07 23.75
N ILE A 10 15.69 -18.13 24.49
CA ILE A 10 14.47 -18.21 25.30
C ILE A 10 14.70 -18.47 26.80
N LEU A 11 14.30 -17.43 27.56
CA LEU A 11 13.82 -17.42 28.94
C LEU A 11 14.85 -17.48 30.08
N LEU A 12 15.36 -16.31 30.49
CA LEU A 12 15.79 -16.10 31.87
C LEU A 12 15.77 -14.61 32.30
N ALA A 13 14.59 -13.99 32.23
CA ALA A 13 14.32 -12.79 33.04
C ALA A 13 13.86 -13.28 34.41
N LEU A 14 14.75 -13.25 35.41
CA LEU A 14 14.47 -13.19 36.86
C LEU A 14 15.75 -13.58 37.61
N LEU A 15 16.64 -12.59 37.80
CA LEU A 15 17.54 -12.36 38.94
C LEU A 15 18.48 -11.23 38.50
N GLY A 16 18.54 -10.15 39.29
CA GLY A 16 19.08 -8.86 38.88
C GLY A 16 20.52 -8.87 38.33
N ALA A 17 20.72 -7.96 37.37
CA ALA A 17 21.98 -7.48 36.79
C ALA A 17 22.82 -8.48 35.98
N CYS A 18 22.38 -8.74 34.74
CA CYS A 18 23.29 -8.97 33.62
C CYS A 18 23.23 -7.72 32.72
N SER A 19 24.20 -6.81 32.85
CA SER A 19 24.46 -5.84 31.78
C SER A 19 24.96 -6.62 30.57
N PHE A 20 24.31 -6.46 29.43
CA PHE A 20 24.91 -6.83 28.15
C PHE A 20 26.13 -5.92 27.95
N ASP A 21 27.32 -6.49 28.11
CA ASP A 21 28.59 -5.79 27.93
C ASP A 21 28.97 -5.81 26.45
N SER A 22 28.45 -4.85 25.69
CA SER A 22 28.80 -4.64 24.26
C SER A 22 30.23 -4.14 24.05
N SER A 23 31.01 -3.98 25.13
CA SER A 23 32.41 -3.53 25.16
C SER A 23 33.39 -4.36 24.33
N GLY A 24 32.96 -5.49 23.76
CA GLY A 24 33.75 -6.37 22.89
C GLY A 24 33.43 -6.29 21.40
N LEU A 25 32.34 -5.62 20.99
CA LEU A 25 32.06 -5.37 19.59
C LEU A 25 32.92 -4.19 19.14
N LYS A 26 34.04 -4.47 18.48
CA LYS A 26 34.77 -3.42 17.78
C LYS A 26 33.89 -2.91 16.64
N LYS A 27 33.24 -1.75 16.83
CA LYS A 27 32.69 -0.97 15.71
C LYS A 27 33.83 -0.80 14.69
N PRO A 28 33.67 -1.21 13.43
CA PRO A 28 34.63 -0.82 12.40
C PRO A 28 34.76 0.71 12.46
N ALA A 29 35.99 1.19 12.60
CA ALA A 29 36.25 2.61 12.84
C ALA A 29 36.16 3.37 11.51
N GLY A 30 35.04 4.03 11.26
CA GLY A 30 34.79 4.95 10.15
C GLY A 30 33.31 5.01 9.77
N PRO A 31 32.85 6.08 9.10
CA PRO A 31 31.53 6.09 8.45
C PRO A 31 31.48 4.90 7.48
N ALA A 32 30.48 4.05 7.65
CA ALA A 32 30.40 2.79 6.94
C ALA A 32 28.94 2.45 6.69
N CYS A 33 28.50 2.69 5.46
CA CYS A 33 27.12 2.46 5.08
C CYS A 33 26.66 1.01 5.33
N GLY A 34 25.45 0.89 5.87
CA GLY A 34 24.78 -0.38 6.18
C GLY A 34 25.18 -0.96 7.53
N ASN A 35 25.63 -0.12 8.46
CA ASN A 35 26.08 -0.57 9.78
C ASN A 35 25.01 -0.42 10.88
N GLY A 36 23.85 0.16 10.55
CA GLY A 36 22.74 0.40 11.45
C GLY A 36 22.93 1.62 12.37
N GLU A 37 23.79 2.56 12.00
CA GLU A 37 24.00 3.83 12.69
C GLU A 37 24.15 4.95 11.66
N LEU A 38 23.45 6.06 11.84
CA LEU A 38 23.61 7.23 10.97
C LEU A 38 24.93 7.95 11.27
N ASP A 39 25.96 7.73 10.43
CA ASP A 39 27.29 8.32 10.58
C ASP A 39 27.43 9.67 9.83
N GLU A 40 28.52 10.41 10.09
CA GLU A 40 28.78 11.69 9.41
C GLU A 40 28.93 11.52 7.89
N GLY A 41 28.05 12.17 7.12
CA GLY A 41 28.04 12.14 5.66
C GLY A 41 26.98 11.24 5.04
N GLU A 42 26.24 10.48 5.86
CA GLU A 42 25.12 9.65 5.47
C GLU A 42 23.80 10.43 5.63
N THR A 43 22.81 10.14 4.78
CA THR A 43 21.43 10.68 4.93
C THR A 43 20.44 9.61 5.39
N CYS A 44 20.86 8.34 5.39
CA CYS A 44 20.14 7.17 5.89
C CYS A 44 21.18 6.07 6.18
N ASP A 45 20.81 5.06 6.97
CA ASP A 45 21.53 3.78 7.08
C ASP A 45 20.53 2.70 7.55
N ASP A 46 20.07 1.83 6.66
CA ASP A 46 19.04 0.83 6.94
C ASP A 46 19.62 -0.54 7.36
N SER A 47 20.85 -0.56 7.88
CA SER A 47 21.59 -1.78 8.21
C SER A 47 21.88 -2.70 7.01
N GLY A 48 21.84 -2.17 5.80
CA GLY A 48 22.10 -2.86 4.55
C GLY A 48 22.84 -2.00 3.52
N VAL A 49 23.15 -2.62 2.39
CA VAL A 49 23.65 -1.92 1.19
C VAL A 49 22.98 -2.46 -0.08
N GLU A 50 21.90 -3.23 0.10
CA GLU A 50 21.10 -3.69 -1.03
C GLU A 50 20.30 -2.48 -1.54
N PRO A 51 20.14 -2.28 -2.85
CA PRO A 51 19.30 -1.19 -3.35
C PRO A 51 17.82 -1.60 -3.37
N GLY A 52 16.93 -0.62 -3.35
CA GLY A 52 15.48 -0.82 -3.47
C GLY A 52 14.75 -1.07 -2.15
N ASP A 53 15.42 -0.84 -1.02
CA ASP A 53 14.89 -0.88 0.35
C ASP A 53 14.86 0.51 1.01
N GLY A 54 15.21 1.55 0.26
CA GLY A 54 15.09 2.95 0.64
C GLY A 54 16.39 3.62 1.05
N CYS A 55 17.43 2.85 1.37
CA CYS A 55 18.78 3.39 1.58
C CYS A 55 19.80 2.76 0.64
N SER A 56 20.25 3.55 -0.34
CA SER A 56 21.20 3.05 -1.34
C SER A 56 22.52 2.56 -0.73
N ALA A 57 23.30 1.80 -1.51
CA ALA A 57 24.64 1.31 -1.15
C ALA A 57 25.69 2.40 -0.82
N VAL A 58 25.34 3.69 -0.98
CA VAL A 58 26.18 4.85 -0.61
C VAL A 58 25.54 5.73 0.46
N CYS A 59 24.52 5.21 1.15
CA CYS A 59 23.82 5.83 2.26
C CYS A 59 23.19 7.18 1.91
N THR A 60 22.66 7.23 0.70
CA THR A 60 21.72 8.26 0.24
C THR A 60 20.31 7.67 0.15
N VAL A 61 19.30 8.44 0.58
CA VAL A 61 17.89 8.03 0.47
C VAL A 61 17.55 7.82 -1.00
N GLU A 62 16.89 6.70 -1.31
CA GLU A 62 16.48 6.36 -2.66
C GLU A 62 15.25 7.18 -3.11
N PRO A 63 15.06 7.43 -4.42
CA PRO A 63 13.84 8.07 -4.92
C PRO A 63 12.60 7.23 -4.55
N GLY A 64 11.54 7.87 -4.05
CA GLY A 64 10.34 7.16 -3.60
C GLY A 64 10.33 6.81 -2.12
N TRP A 65 11.37 7.19 -1.37
CA TRP A 65 11.53 6.77 0.02
C TRP A 65 11.74 7.95 0.97
N ILE A 66 11.30 7.75 2.20
CA ILE A 66 11.64 8.58 3.35
C ILE A 66 12.20 7.68 4.45
N CYS A 67 13.34 8.07 5.02
CA CYS A 67 13.97 7.33 6.11
C CYS A 67 13.93 8.14 7.40
N ASP A 68 13.49 7.51 8.49
CA ASP A 68 13.43 8.13 9.81
C ASP A 68 14.81 8.09 10.50
N GLU A 69 15.34 9.24 10.90
CA GLU A 69 16.69 9.34 11.48
C GLU A 69 16.83 8.65 12.86
N LEU A 70 15.72 8.38 13.57
CA LEU A 70 15.75 7.81 14.93
C LEU A 70 15.65 6.28 14.91
N THR A 71 14.84 5.75 14.02
CA THR A 71 14.53 4.32 13.88
C THR A 71 15.30 3.69 12.73
N LEU A 72 15.85 4.50 11.83
CA LEU A 72 16.55 4.09 10.61
C LEU A 72 15.68 3.26 9.66
N LEU A 73 14.36 3.35 9.82
CA LEU A 73 13.40 2.68 8.96
C LEU A 73 13.12 3.56 7.75
N CYS A 74 13.28 3.00 6.56
CA CYS A 74 12.85 3.60 5.31
C CYS A 74 11.46 3.08 4.93
N GLN A 75 10.57 3.99 4.54
CA GLN A 75 9.22 3.69 4.09
C GLN A 75 9.01 4.33 2.71
N PRO A 76 8.27 3.68 1.81
CA PRO A 76 7.92 4.27 0.54
C PRO A 76 6.98 5.48 0.75
N VAL A 77 7.02 6.44 -0.17
CA VAL A 77 6.28 7.69 -0.08
C VAL A 77 5.07 7.63 -0.99
N CYS A 78 3.91 7.33 -0.38
CA CYS A 78 2.67 7.29 -1.12
C CYS A 78 2.26 8.67 -1.68
N GLY A 79 1.83 8.67 -2.94
CA GLY A 79 1.36 9.85 -3.68
C GLY A 79 2.47 10.64 -4.36
N ASP A 80 3.65 10.05 -4.55
CA ASP A 80 4.78 10.69 -5.24
C ASP A 80 4.94 10.26 -6.71
N GLY A 81 4.06 9.36 -7.15
CA GLY A 81 3.96 8.86 -8.52
C GLY A 81 4.92 7.72 -8.85
N MET A 82 5.66 7.19 -7.88
CA MET A 82 6.50 6.00 -8.03
C MET A 82 5.89 4.83 -7.28
N VAL A 83 6.01 3.62 -7.81
CA VAL A 83 5.55 2.40 -7.12
C VAL A 83 6.77 1.63 -6.64
N VAL A 84 7.15 1.84 -5.38
CA VAL A 84 8.35 1.25 -4.76
C VAL A 84 8.04 0.47 -3.49
N GLY A 85 8.95 -0.44 -3.12
CA GLY A 85 8.86 -1.18 -1.87
C GLY A 85 7.58 -2.01 -1.75
N THR A 86 6.68 -1.59 -0.86
CA THR A 86 5.42 -2.29 -0.54
C THR A 86 4.19 -1.74 -1.26
N GLU A 87 4.34 -0.68 -2.04
CA GLU A 87 3.24 -0.05 -2.77
C GLU A 87 2.71 -0.98 -3.87
N THR A 88 1.40 -0.94 -4.09
CA THR A 88 0.73 -1.69 -5.17
C THR A 88 0.16 -0.78 -6.26
N CYS A 89 0.05 0.51 -5.96
CA CYS A 89 -0.30 1.61 -6.84
C CYS A 89 0.32 2.90 -6.29
N ASP A 90 0.40 3.95 -7.11
CA ASP A 90 0.62 5.33 -6.69
C ASP A 90 0.08 6.28 -7.79
N ASP A 91 -1.09 6.87 -7.58
CA ASP A 91 -1.76 7.76 -8.53
C ASP A 91 -1.39 9.24 -8.36
N SER A 92 -0.22 9.51 -7.76
CA SER A 92 0.28 10.85 -7.42
C SER A 92 -0.60 11.60 -6.41
N GLY A 93 -1.43 10.88 -5.67
CA GLY A 93 -2.34 11.38 -4.65
C GLY A 93 -2.38 10.48 -3.42
N VAL A 94 -3.20 10.90 -2.45
CA VAL A 94 -3.56 10.11 -1.26
C VAL A 94 -5.04 10.33 -0.93
N GLU A 95 -5.80 10.89 -1.87
CA GLU A 95 -7.21 11.20 -1.66
C GLU A 95 -8.00 9.92 -1.89
N PRO A 96 -8.80 9.44 -0.93
CA PRO A 96 -9.56 8.21 -1.15
C PRO A 96 -10.62 8.40 -2.24
N GLY A 97 -10.95 7.31 -2.95
CA GLY A 97 -11.99 7.28 -3.98
C GLY A 97 -11.49 7.59 -5.39
N ASP A 98 -10.17 7.62 -5.63
CA ASP A 98 -9.55 7.74 -6.96
C ASP A 98 -8.81 6.47 -7.40
N GLY A 99 -8.82 5.43 -6.56
CA GLY A 99 -8.32 4.09 -6.86
C GLY A 99 -7.05 3.69 -6.13
N CYS A 100 -6.28 4.63 -5.57
CA CYS A 100 -5.12 4.32 -4.73
C CYS A 100 -5.27 4.94 -3.34
N ASP A 101 -5.34 4.09 -2.30
CA ASP A 101 -5.56 4.60 -0.94
C ASP A 101 -4.32 5.29 -0.34
N GLN A 102 -4.51 5.91 0.82
CA GLN A 102 -3.45 6.58 1.61
C GLN A 102 -2.29 5.66 2.04
N ASP A 103 -2.45 4.35 1.93
CA ASP A 103 -1.43 3.34 2.24
C ASP A 103 -0.87 2.71 0.93
N CYS A 104 -1.14 3.35 -0.22
CA CYS A 104 -0.77 2.94 -1.58
C CYS A 104 -1.18 1.50 -1.92
N SER A 105 -2.37 1.14 -1.43
CA SER A 105 -3.09 -0.08 -1.76
C SER A 105 -4.22 0.24 -2.73
N VAL A 106 -4.40 -0.61 -3.75
CA VAL A 106 -5.52 -0.46 -4.69
C VAL A 106 -6.84 -0.54 -3.93
N GLU A 107 -7.70 0.46 -4.14
CA GLU A 107 -9.01 0.54 -3.49
C GLU A 107 -9.96 -0.57 -3.96
N ASN A 108 -10.93 -0.92 -3.11
CA ASN A 108 -11.90 -1.97 -3.44
C ASN A 108 -12.83 -1.52 -4.57
N GLY A 109 -12.98 -2.34 -5.61
CA GLY A 109 -13.73 -1.97 -6.83
C GLY A 109 -12.89 -1.23 -7.88
N TRP A 110 -11.58 -1.10 -7.67
CA TRP A 110 -10.67 -0.41 -8.59
C TRP A 110 -9.61 -1.33 -9.17
N TYR A 111 -9.14 -0.95 -10.35
CA TYR A 111 -7.97 -1.51 -11.00
C TYR A 111 -7.02 -0.36 -11.35
N CYS A 112 -5.73 -0.54 -11.04
CA CYS A 112 -4.68 0.43 -11.33
C CYS A 112 -3.56 -0.23 -12.15
N GLU A 113 -3.03 0.50 -13.14
CA GLU A 113 -1.81 0.12 -13.87
C GLU A 113 -0.96 1.35 -14.19
N ASP A 114 0.23 1.15 -14.80
CA ASP A 114 1.22 2.19 -15.09
C ASP A 114 1.89 2.84 -13.85
N GLU A 115 2.88 3.69 -14.11
CA GLU A 115 3.65 4.46 -13.12
C GLU A 115 3.88 5.90 -13.65
N PRO A 116 3.27 6.94 -13.06
CA PRO A 116 2.27 6.90 -11.98
C PRO A 116 1.03 6.08 -12.36
N SER A 117 0.40 5.47 -11.36
CA SER A 117 -0.78 4.64 -11.55
C SER A 117 -1.94 5.44 -12.13
N SER A 118 -2.55 4.88 -13.17
CA SER A 118 -3.85 5.28 -13.69
C SER A 118 -4.87 4.26 -13.22
N CYS A 119 -5.91 4.71 -12.54
CA CYS A 119 -6.90 3.85 -11.92
C CYS A 119 -8.29 4.03 -12.56
N TRP A 120 -9.08 2.96 -12.57
CA TRP A 120 -10.48 2.95 -13.03
C TRP A 120 -11.29 1.92 -12.26
N THR A 121 -12.61 2.13 -12.24
CA THR A 121 -13.54 1.22 -11.58
C THR A 121 -13.76 -0.06 -12.39
N ILE A 122 -14.15 -1.13 -11.70
CA ILE A 122 -14.38 -2.44 -12.30
C ILE A 122 -15.89 -2.72 -12.37
N CYS A 123 -16.47 -2.45 -13.53
CA CYS A 123 -17.89 -2.69 -13.70
C CYS A 123 -18.27 -4.18 -13.65
N GLY A 124 -19.36 -4.48 -12.94
CA GLY A 124 -19.95 -5.79 -12.78
C GLY A 124 -19.26 -6.67 -11.73
N ASP A 125 -18.46 -6.08 -10.84
CA ASP A 125 -17.78 -6.81 -9.76
C ASP A 125 -18.61 -6.89 -8.46
N GLY A 126 -19.75 -6.18 -8.44
CA GLY A 126 -20.68 -6.13 -7.33
C GLY A 126 -20.37 -5.03 -6.32
N ILE A 127 -19.44 -4.14 -6.61
CA ILE A 127 -19.03 -3.01 -5.77
C ILE A 127 -19.19 -1.74 -6.58
N ARG A 128 -20.14 -0.90 -6.20
CA ARG A 128 -20.33 0.41 -6.82
C ARG A 128 -19.26 1.39 -6.30
N ALA A 129 -18.13 1.47 -7.00
CA ALA A 129 -17.07 2.44 -6.73
C ALA A 129 -17.52 3.88 -7.08
N GLU A 130 -16.80 4.91 -6.60
CA GLU A 130 -17.27 6.31 -6.66
C GLU A 130 -17.70 6.77 -8.07
N ASP A 131 -16.89 6.44 -9.09
CA ASP A 131 -17.15 6.86 -10.48
C ASP A 131 -18.31 6.10 -11.14
N GLU A 132 -18.91 5.10 -10.47
CA GLU A 132 -19.98 4.27 -11.03
C GLU A 132 -21.37 4.80 -10.68
N LEU A 133 -22.27 4.82 -11.68
CA LEU A 133 -23.67 5.18 -11.45
C LEU A 133 -24.49 4.00 -10.91
N CYS A 134 -24.09 2.79 -11.25
CA CYS A 134 -24.60 1.51 -10.75
C CYS A 134 -23.50 0.45 -10.88
N ASP A 135 -23.70 -0.68 -10.21
CA ASP A 135 -23.00 -1.95 -10.45
C ASP A 135 -23.94 -3.05 -9.94
N ASP A 136 -24.54 -3.85 -10.81
CA ASP A 136 -25.50 -4.90 -10.40
C ASP A 136 -24.85 -6.29 -10.24
N GLY A 137 -23.52 -6.33 -10.17
CA GLY A 137 -22.72 -7.54 -9.98
C GLY A 137 -22.53 -8.38 -11.24
N ASN A 138 -22.85 -7.83 -12.42
CA ASN A 138 -22.59 -8.50 -13.68
C ASN A 138 -22.46 -7.53 -14.87
N LEU A 139 -22.26 -8.06 -16.08
CA LEU A 139 -22.10 -7.29 -17.33
C LEU A 139 -23.19 -7.63 -18.36
N THR A 140 -24.31 -8.20 -17.91
CA THR A 140 -25.44 -8.53 -18.80
C THR A 140 -26.17 -7.23 -19.09
N PRO A 141 -26.45 -6.89 -20.35
CA PRO A 141 -27.28 -5.73 -20.65
C PRO A 141 -28.77 -6.03 -20.39
N ALA A 142 -29.56 -4.98 -20.23
CA ALA A 142 -31.02 -4.96 -20.04
C ALA A 142 -31.54 -5.49 -18.69
N ASP A 143 -30.69 -5.57 -17.66
CA ASP A 143 -31.06 -5.87 -16.27
C ASP A 143 -30.91 -4.67 -15.32
N GLY A 144 -30.45 -3.53 -15.84
CA GLY A 144 -30.51 -2.22 -15.21
C GLY A 144 -29.19 -1.51 -15.06
N CYS A 145 -28.06 -2.21 -15.17
CA CYS A 145 -26.73 -1.61 -15.22
C CYS A 145 -25.98 -2.06 -16.47
N ASP A 146 -25.49 -1.12 -17.29
CA ASP A 146 -24.77 -1.48 -18.51
C ASP A 146 -23.29 -1.79 -18.27
N ILE A 147 -22.58 -2.17 -19.35
CA ILE A 147 -21.15 -2.52 -19.32
C ILE A 147 -20.23 -1.35 -18.97
N ASP A 148 -20.74 -0.12 -19.06
CA ASP A 148 -20.01 1.11 -18.72
C ASP A 148 -20.46 1.65 -17.33
N CYS A 149 -21.16 0.81 -16.55
CA CYS A 149 -21.69 1.11 -15.21
C CYS A 149 -22.59 2.35 -15.18
N THR A 150 -23.36 2.52 -16.25
CA THR A 150 -24.44 3.49 -16.36
C THR A 150 -25.80 2.84 -16.18
N VAL A 151 -26.72 3.58 -15.53
CA VAL A 151 -28.08 3.09 -15.32
C VAL A 151 -28.80 3.05 -16.66
N GLU A 152 -29.32 1.89 -17.03
CA GLU A 152 -30.02 1.69 -18.28
C GLU A 152 -31.36 2.46 -18.31
N GLU A 153 -31.80 2.84 -19.52
CA GLU A 153 -33.06 3.58 -19.68
C GLU A 153 -34.25 2.77 -19.13
N GLY A 154 -35.06 3.41 -18.27
CA GLY A 154 -36.21 2.76 -17.61
C GLY A 154 -35.86 1.95 -16.38
N PHE A 155 -34.64 2.05 -15.85
CA PHE A 155 -34.26 1.47 -14.57
C PHE A 155 -33.90 2.54 -13.54
N SER A 156 -34.07 2.18 -12.27
CA SER A 156 -33.53 2.91 -11.13
C SER A 156 -32.70 1.96 -10.27
N CYS A 157 -31.44 2.29 -10.02
CA CYS A 157 -30.53 1.49 -9.20
C CYS A 157 -30.32 2.14 -7.83
N GLN A 158 -30.30 1.33 -6.77
CA GLN A 158 -30.01 1.77 -5.39
C GLN A 158 -29.14 0.76 -4.66
N GLY A 159 -28.36 1.25 -3.69
CA GLY A 159 -27.37 0.43 -3.00
C GLY A 159 -26.03 0.46 -3.73
N ASN A 160 -25.00 -0.03 -3.04
CA ASN A 160 -23.63 0.03 -3.53
C ASN A 160 -22.93 -1.34 -3.54
N GLU A 161 -23.55 -2.42 -3.02
CA GLU A 161 -22.88 -3.72 -2.90
C GLU A 161 -23.86 -4.93 -2.95
N PRO A 162 -24.25 -5.40 -4.15
CA PRO A 162 -24.32 -4.66 -5.41
C PRO A 162 -25.49 -3.66 -5.40
N SER A 163 -25.59 -2.88 -6.46
CA SER A 163 -26.77 -2.08 -6.80
C SER A 163 -27.96 -2.99 -7.10
N LEU A 164 -29.10 -2.72 -6.48
CA LEU A 164 -30.37 -3.33 -6.84
C LEU A 164 -31.06 -2.44 -7.87
N CYS A 165 -31.04 -2.87 -9.12
CA CYS A 165 -31.72 -2.20 -10.21
C CYS A 165 -33.15 -2.73 -10.39
N THR A 166 -34.11 -1.81 -10.46
CA THR A 166 -35.52 -2.15 -10.69
C THR A 166 -36.09 -1.33 -11.83
N ALA A 167 -36.89 -1.97 -12.68
CA ALA A 167 -37.63 -1.29 -13.74
C ALA A 167 -38.52 -0.19 -13.15
N GLU A 168 -38.43 1.01 -13.71
CA GLU A 168 -39.34 2.10 -13.41
C GLU A 168 -40.75 1.75 -13.92
N CYS A 169 -41.77 2.12 -13.15
CA CYS A 169 -43.16 1.87 -13.52
C CYS A 169 -43.83 3.17 -13.96
N GLY A 170 -44.49 3.13 -15.12
CA GLY A 170 -45.32 4.25 -15.61
C GLY A 170 -44.65 5.18 -16.61
N ASP A 171 -43.46 4.84 -17.09
CA ASP A 171 -42.72 5.49 -18.19
C ASP A 171 -43.17 5.02 -19.60
N ASN A 172 -44.01 3.98 -19.67
CA ASN A 172 -44.42 3.27 -20.90
C ASN A 172 -43.27 2.55 -21.63
N LEU A 173 -42.15 2.29 -20.94
CA LEU A 173 -41.08 1.44 -21.45
C LEU A 173 -41.31 0.00 -20.97
N VAL A 174 -40.94 -0.98 -21.80
CA VAL A 174 -40.91 -2.39 -21.41
C VAL A 174 -39.45 -2.78 -21.40
N VAL A 175 -38.93 -3.03 -20.19
CA VAL A 175 -37.53 -3.36 -19.94
C VAL A 175 -37.43 -4.65 -19.12
N GLY A 176 -36.30 -5.35 -19.26
CA GLY A 176 -36.10 -6.71 -18.74
C GLY A 176 -36.70 -7.80 -19.64
N ASP A 177 -35.98 -8.91 -19.78
CA ASP A 177 -36.42 -10.15 -20.46
C ASP A 177 -37.18 -11.13 -19.54
#